data_AF-A0A7T0BRM3-F1
#
_entry.id   AF-A0A7T0BRM3-F1
#
_cell.length_a   1.000
_cell.length_b   1.000
_cell.length_c   1.000
_cell.angle_alpha   90.00
_cell.angle_beta   90.00
_cell.angle_gamma   90.00
#
_symmetry.space_group_name_H-M   'P 1'
#
loop_
_entity.id
_entity.type
_entity.pdbx_description
1 polymer ?
#
loop_
_entity_poly.entity_id
_entity_poly.type
_entity_poly.pdbx_seq_one_letter_code
_entity_poly.pdbx_strand_id
1 'polypeptide(L)'
;MILASLKFLYKKKMYLKHIVPFKYIYFTGIVRDELGRKLSKSLGNSPKIIDFLRNHNLDCIRYSIVSNSNISKDFILKNNISESGINFSNKLFHVLKYCILVNLNTNKLLLKS
;
A
#
# COMPACT_ATOMS: atom_id res chain seq x y z
N MET A 1 10.41 8.66 4.11
CA MET A 1 10.71 7.34 4.69
C MET A 1 11.70 6.68 3.75
N ILE A 2 12.93 6.37 4.18
CA ILE A 2 13.88 5.68 3.30
C ILE A 2 13.44 4.22 3.27
N LEU A 3 12.85 3.77 2.16
CA LEU A 3 12.58 2.36 1.94
C LEU A 3 13.89 1.70 1.47
N ALA A 4 14.86 1.59 2.37
CA ALA A 4 16.07 0.82 2.14
C ALA A 4 15.80 -0.61 2.57
N SER A 5 15.73 -1.53 1.60
CA SER A 5 15.84 -2.95 1.87
C SER A 5 17.23 -3.21 2.46
N LEU A 6 17.30 -3.20 3.79
CA LEU A 6 18.51 -3.46 4.53
C LEU A 6 18.75 -4.97 4.49
N LYS A 7 19.48 -5.45 3.46
CA LYS A 7 20.25 -6.68 3.60
C LYS A 7 21.37 -6.35 4.58
N PHE A 8 21.05 -6.48 5.86
CA PHE A 8 21.94 -6.24 7.00
C PHE A 8 23.19 -7.09 6.77
N LEU A 9 24.25 -6.45 6.26
CA LEU A 9 25.56 -7.06 6.07
C LEU A 9 26.18 -7.20 7.47
N TYR A 10 25.68 -8.18 8.20
CA TYR A 10 26.05 -8.50 9.56
C TYR A 10 27.41 -9.19 9.54
N LYS A 11 28.49 -8.42 9.38
CA LYS A 11 29.76 -8.60 10.12
C LYS A 11 30.84 -7.73 9.53
N LYS A 12 31.59 -7.14 10.48
CA LYS A 12 32.92 -6.58 10.36
C LYS A 12 32.97 -5.08 10.04
N LYS A 13 33.17 -4.37 11.15
CA LYS A 13 33.76 -3.04 11.32
C LYS A 13 34.99 -2.93 10.40
N MET A 14 34.82 -2.47 9.18
CA MET A 14 35.91 -2.09 8.28
C MET A 14 35.38 -1.11 7.24
N TYR A 15 36.05 0.03 7.16
CA TYR A 15 35.84 1.15 6.26
C TYR A 15 35.43 0.72 4.84
N LEU A 16 34.13 0.73 4.53
CA LEU A 16 33.63 0.64 3.15
C LEU A 16 33.82 2.00 2.47
N LYS A 17 35.07 2.47 2.37
CA LYS A 17 35.39 3.83 1.92
C LYS A 17 35.09 4.07 0.43
N HIS A 18 34.65 3.04 -0.32
CA HIS A 18 34.42 3.10 -1.77
C HIS A 18 33.20 2.33 -2.28
N ILE A 19 32.28 1.87 -1.41
CA ILE A 19 31.06 1.20 -1.87
C ILE A 19 29.88 2.17 -1.76
N VAL A 20 29.28 2.52 -2.91
CA VAL A 20 28.03 3.27 -2.95
C VAL A 20 26.91 2.35 -2.44
N PRO A 21 26.26 2.65 -1.28
CA PRO A 21 25.31 1.74 -0.66
C PRO A 21 24.02 1.59 -1.47
N PHE A 22 23.60 2.64 -2.20
CA PHE A 22 22.43 2.62 -3.08
C PHE A 22 22.72 3.47 -4.32
N LYS A 23 22.58 2.89 -5.52
CA LYS A 23 22.69 3.63 -6.80
C LYS A 23 21.46 4.49 -7.08
N TYR A 24 20.30 4.07 -6.62
CA TYR A 24 19.03 4.75 -6.84
C TYR A 24 18.33 4.94 -5.50
N ILE A 25 17.97 6.19 -5.21
CA ILE A 25 17.28 6.58 -3.99
C ILE A 25 15.94 7.16 -4.40
N TYR A 26 14.86 6.55 -3.92
CA TYR A 26 13.51 7.03 -4.15
C TYR A 26 13.01 7.72 -2.88
N PHE A 27 12.76 9.03 -2.98
CA PHE A 27 12.18 9.81 -1.90
C PHE A 27 10.66 9.77 -1.99
N THR A 28 10.03 9.24 -0.95
CA THR A 28 8.58 9.34 -0.78
C THR A 28 8.23 10.68 -0.14
N GLY A 29 7.06 11.22 -0.50
CA GLY A 29 6.40 12.23 0.32
C GLY A 29 6.16 11.74 1.75
N ILE A 30 5.87 12.68 2.63
CA ILE A 30 5.48 12.43 4.01
C ILE A 30 3.96 12.39 4.08
N VAL A 31 3.43 11.53 4.95
CA VAL A 31 1.99 11.52 5.24
C VAL A 31 1.67 12.63 6.26
N ARG A 32 0.66 13.43 5.94
CA ARG A 32 0.16 14.53 6.75
C ARG A 32 -1.23 14.24 7.28
N ASP A 33 -1.56 14.79 8.44
CA ASP A 33 -2.94 14.82 8.94
C ASP A 33 -3.80 15.80 8.11
N GLU A 34 -5.10 15.84 8.39
CA GLU A 34 -6.05 16.72 7.70
C GLU A 34 -5.74 18.22 7.86
N LEU A 35 -4.97 18.59 8.89
CA LEU A 35 -4.48 19.95 9.13
C LEU A 35 -3.14 20.23 8.42
N GLY A 36 -2.61 19.28 7.65
CA GLY A 36 -1.36 19.41 6.92
C GLY A 36 -0.11 19.25 7.78
N ARG A 37 -0.22 18.81 9.04
CA ARG A 37 0.93 18.55 9.91
C ARG A 37 1.45 17.14 9.64
N LYS A 38 2.77 16.95 9.75
CA LYS A 38 3.40 15.62 9.62
C LYS A 38 2.76 14.63 10.59
N LEU A 39 2.36 13.45 10.10
CA LEU A 39 2.02 12.34 10.97
C LEU A 39 3.27 11.87 11.72
N SER A 40 3.20 11.87 13.05
CA SER A 40 4.30 11.40 13.88
C SER A 40 3.79 10.87 15.22
N LYS A 41 4.53 9.92 15.78
CA LYS A 41 4.24 9.39 17.12
C LYS A 41 4.39 10.45 18.19
N SER A 42 5.43 11.30 18.08
CA SER A 42 5.71 12.38 19.04
C SER A 42 4.63 13.46 19.07
N LEU A 43 4.00 13.76 17.93
CA LEU A 43 2.89 14.72 17.85
C LEU A 43 1.55 14.09 18.26
N GLY A 44 1.52 12.77 18.52
CA GLY A 44 0.31 12.04 18.91
C GLY A 44 -0.75 11.92 17.82
N ASN A 45 -0.49 12.41 16.61
CA ASN A 45 -1.45 12.42 15.50
C ASN A 45 -1.34 11.20 14.58
N SER A 46 -0.44 10.25 14.87
CA SER A 46 -0.32 9.01 14.10
C SER A 46 -1.54 8.10 14.35
N PRO A 47 -2.29 7.69 13.31
CA PRO A 47 -3.42 6.78 13.48
C PRO A 47 -2.96 5.41 14.01
N LYS A 48 -3.82 4.78 14.83
CA LYS A 48 -3.61 3.41 15.27
C LYS A 48 -3.90 2.46 14.11
N ILE A 49 -2.85 1.87 13.57
CA ILE A 49 -2.92 0.98 12.39
C ILE A 49 -3.80 -0.25 12.66
N ILE A 50 -3.73 -0.84 13.86
CA ILE A 50 -4.52 -2.02 14.23
C ILE A 50 -6.02 -1.74 14.12
N ASP A 51 -6.47 -0.59 14.62
CA ASP A 51 -7.90 -0.24 14.60
C ASP A 51 -8.37 0.04 13.17
N PHE A 52 -7.49 0.63 12.34
CA PHE A 52 -7.75 0.84 10.92
C PHE A 52 -7.86 -0.48 10.13
N LEU A 53 -7.03 -1.48 10.46
CA LEU A 53 -7.05 -2.81 9.83
C LEU A 53 -8.24 -3.67 10.25
N ARG A 54 -8.79 -3.45 11.45
CA ARG A 54 -10.00 -4.18 11.89
C ARG A 54 -11.22 -3.85 11.04
N ASN A 55 -11.30 -2.60 10.58
CA ASN A 55 -12.45 -2.12 9.82
C ASN A 55 -12.26 -2.24 8.30
N HIS A 56 -11.01 -2.41 7.84
CA HIS A 56 -10.68 -2.35 6.42
C HIS A 56 -9.63 -3.39 6.01
N ASN A 57 -9.84 -4.00 4.84
CA ASN A 57 -8.87 -4.92 4.24
C ASN A 57 -7.54 -4.20 3.94
N LEU A 58 -6.42 -4.86 4.22
CA LEU A 58 -5.08 -4.33 4.00
C LEU A 58 -4.84 -3.91 2.53
N ASP A 59 -5.35 -4.70 1.58
CA ASP A 59 -5.16 -4.42 0.16
C ASP A 59 -5.92 -3.17 -0.30
N CYS A 60 -7.13 -2.94 0.23
CA CYS A 60 -7.86 -1.70 0.00
C CYS A 60 -7.03 -0.50 0.47
N ILE A 61 -6.43 -0.59 1.66
CA ILE A 61 -5.60 0.49 2.24
C ILE A 61 -4.36 0.73 1.37
N ARG A 62 -3.66 -0.32 0.97
CA ARG A 62 -2.47 -0.22 0.11
C ARG A 62 -2.81 0.43 -1.22
N TYR A 63 -3.90 -0.01 -1.85
CA TYR A 63 -4.37 0.57 -3.10
C TYR A 63 -4.74 2.04 -2.93
N SER A 64 -5.50 2.39 -1.88
CA SER A 64 -5.87 3.78 -1.59
C SER A 64 -4.66 4.69 -1.42
N ILE A 65 -3.61 4.25 -0.72
CA ILE A 65 -2.39 5.05 -0.54
C ILE A 65 -1.67 5.23 -1.88
N VAL A 66 -1.45 4.15 -2.63
CA VAL A 66 -0.71 4.22 -3.90
C VAL A 66 -1.45 5.05 -4.95
N SER A 67 -2.76 4.87 -5.06
CA SER A 67 -3.61 5.58 -6.04
C SER A 67 -3.76 7.07 -5.74
N ASN A 68 -3.73 7.47 -4.47
CA ASN A 68 -3.85 8.87 -4.07
C ASN A 68 -2.49 9.53 -3.78
N SER A 69 -1.38 8.78 -3.77
CA SER A 69 -0.05 9.32 -3.62
C SER A 69 0.48 9.84 -4.95
N ASN A 70 0.72 11.15 -5.03
CA ASN A 70 1.47 11.73 -6.14
C ASN A 70 2.96 11.54 -5.88
N ILE A 71 3.69 11.17 -6.94
CA ILE A 71 5.15 11.09 -6.90
C ILE A 71 5.71 12.46 -6.43
N SER A 72 6.60 12.44 -5.44
CA SER A 72 7.28 13.63 -4.90
C SER A 72 6.42 14.65 -4.14
N LYS A 73 5.12 14.41 -3.90
CA LYS A 73 4.29 15.28 -3.04
C LYS A 73 3.91 14.59 -1.74
N ASP A 74 3.72 15.40 -0.70
CA ASP A 74 3.17 14.94 0.56
C ASP A 74 1.71 14.50 0.39
N PHE A 75 1.36 13.48 1.15
CA PHE A 75 0.05 12.83 1.07
C PHE A 75 -0.78 13.22 2.29
N ILE A 76 -1.95 13.82 2.09
CA ILE A 76 -2.86 14.15 3.19
C ILE A 76 -3.74 12.94 3.45
N LEU A 77 -3.64 12.35 4.65
CA LEU A 77 -4.49 11.26 5.07
C LEU A 77 -5.84 11.81 5.54
N LYS A 78 -6.84 11.71 4.68
CA LYS A 78 -8.25 11.96 4.99
C LYS A 78 -8.95 10.67 5.37
N ASN A 79 -9.98 10.74 6.21
CA ASN A 79 -10.76 9.56 6.60
C ASN A 79 -11.39 8.82 5.39
N ASN A 80 -11.79 9.54 4.34
CA ASN A 80 -12.48 8.96 3.18
C ASN A 80 -11.56 8.22 2.20
N ILE A 81 -10.25 8.23 2.41
CA ILE A 81 -9.29 7.63 1.48
C ILE A 81 -9.46 6.10 1.42
N SER A 82 -9.89 5.48 2.52
CA SER A 82 -10.21 4.06 2.56
C SER A 82 -11.41 3.69 1.67
N GLU A 83 -12.40 4.57 1.55
CA GLU A 83 -13.64 4.33 0.78
C GLU A 83 -13.36 3.97 -0.68
N SER A 84 -12.46 4.74 -1.33
CA SER A 84 -12.11 4.55 -2.73
C SER A 84 -11.48 3.17 -3.00
N GLY A 85 -10.57 2.72 -2.14
CA GLY A 85 -9.91 1.42 -2.25
C GLY A 85 -10.83 0.25 -1.91
N ILE A 86 -11.79 0.45 -1.01
CA ILE A 86 -12.83 -0.54 -0.70
C ILE A 86 -13.75 -0.71 -1.91
N ASN A 87 -14.25 0.38 -2.48
CA ASN A 87 -15.13 0.34 -3.64
C ASN A 87 -14.43 -0.31 -4.84
N PHE A 88 -13.16 0.02 -5.08
CA PHE A 88 -12.35 -0.61 -6.12
C PHE A 88 -12.19 -2.12 -5.88
N SER A 89 -11.80 -2.52 -4.67
CA SER A 89 -11.59 -3.94 -4.35
C SER A 89 -12.88 -4.76 -4.43
N ASN A 90 -14.00 -4.20 -3.97
CA ASN A 90 -15.32 -4.82 -4.12
C ASN A 90 -15.69 -5.01 -5.58
N LYS A 91 -15.48 -3.98 -6.41
CA LYS A 91 -15.74 -4.08 -7.85
C LYS A 91 -14.88 -5.15 -8.51
N LEU A 92 -13.59 -5.20 -8.18
CA LEU A 92 -12.65 -6.21 -8.68
C LEU A 92 -13.10 -7.63 -8.29
N PHE A 93 -13.51 -7.82 -7.04
CA PHE A 93 -14.04 -9.08 -6.55
C PHE A 93 -15.29 -9.53 -7.32
N HIS A 94 -16.24 -8.62 -7.55
CA HIS A 94 -17.45 -8.93 -8.32
C HIS A 94 -17.15 -9.31 -9.78
N VAL A 95 -16.21 -8.60 -10.43
CA VAL A 95 -15.78 -8.92 -11.80
C VAL A 95 -15.11 -10.28 -11.86
N LEU A 96 -14.16 -10.57 -10.96
CA LEU A 96 -13.48 -11.86 -10.90
C LEU A 96 -14.45 -13.01 -10.64
N LYS A 97 -15.37 -12.84 -9.68
CA LYS A 97 -16.41 -13.81 -9.38
C LYS A 97 -17.29 -14.09 -10.61
N TYR A 98 -17.68 -13.04 -11.34
CA TYR A 98 -18.45 -13.20 -12.57
C TYR A 98 -17.66 -13.97 -13.64
N CYS A 99 -16.41 -13.59 -13.93
CA CYS A 99 -15.57 -14.27 -14.91
C CYS A 99 -15.37 -15.76 -14.58
N ILE A 100 -15.13 -16.09 -13.31
CA ILE A 100 -14.97 -17.48 -12.86
C ILE A 100 -16.29 -18.25 -13.03
N LEU A 101 -17.43 -17.68 -12.63
CA LEU A 101 -18.74 -18.33 -12.78
C LEU A 101 -19.11 -18.58 -14.25
N VAL A 102 -18.82 -17.62 -15.14
CA VAL A 102 -19.01 -17.79 -16.59
C VAL A 102 -18.12 -18.90 -17.14
N ASN A 103 -16.84 -18.96 -16.75
CA ASN A 103 -15.93 -20.03 -17.16
C ASN A 103 -16.33 -21.41 -16.61
N LEU A 104 -16.85 -21.47 -15.38
CA LEU A 104 -17.33 -22.74 -14.82
C LEU A 104 -18.63 -23.20 -15.49
N ASN A 105 -19.55 -22.30 -15.81
CA ASN A 105 -20.78 -22.65 -16.52
C ASN A 105 -20.52 -23.09 -17.97
N THR A 106 -19.59 -22.45 -18.68
CA THR A 106 -19.19 -22.84 -20.03
C THR A 106 -18.54 -24.23 -20.05
N ASN A 107 -17.66 -24.54 -19.10
CA ASN A 107 -17.12 -25.90 -18.95
C ASN A 107 -18.18 -26.95 -18.58
N LYS A 108 -19.21 -26.58 -17.82
CA LYS A 108 -20.32 -27.49 -17.47
C LYS A 108 -21.26 -27.78 -18.64
N LEU A 109 -21.36 -26.86 -19.61
CA LEU A 109 -22.10 -27.03 -20.87
C LEU A 109 -21.32 -27.90 -21.85
N LEU A 110 -20.00 -27.72 -21.96
CA LEU A 110 -19.13 -28.50 -22.86
C LEU A 110 -18.90 -29.95 -22.39
N LEU A 111 -19.05 -30.23 -21.09
CA LEU A 111 -18.98 -31.60 -20.55
C LEU A 111 -20.33 -32.34 -20.57
N LYS A 112 -21.40 -31.69 -21.03
CA LYS A 112 -22.76 -32.27 -21.16
C LYS A 112 -23.17 -32.54 -22.61
N SER A 113 -22.35 -32.13 -23.58
CA SER A 113 -22.44 -32.51 -25.00
C SER A 113 -21.53 -33.69 -25.28
#